data_AF-A0A520H1E6-F1
#
_entry.id   AF-A0A520H1E6-F1
#
_cell.length_a   1.000
_cell.length_b   1.000
_cell.length_c   1.000
_cell.angle_alpha   90.00
_cell.angle_beta   90.00
_cell.angle_gamma   90.00
#
_symmetry.space_group_name_H-M   'P 1'
#
loop_
_entity.id
_entity.type
_entity.pdbx_description
1 polymer ?
#
loop_
_entity_poly.entity_id
_entity_poly.type
_entity_poly.pdbx_seq_one_letter_code
_entity_poly.pdbx_strand_id
1 'polypeptide(L)' 'MVLPDHTCPFGVRAKQMLQAEGYTVDDQILRTRADVDAYMAEQGVETTPQVFIDGERIGGSDDLEAYLAARG' A
#
# COMPACT_ATOMS: atom_id res chain seq x y z
N MET A 1 3.96 0.73 5.81
CA MET A 1 4.73 1.39 6.88
C MET A 1 5.33 0.34 7.81
N VAL A 2 6.59 0.54 8.19
CA VAL A 2 7.30 -0.27 9.19
C VAL A 2 7.96 0.70 10.15
N LEU A 3 7.33 0.92 11.29
CA LEU A 3 7.86 1.70 12.40
C LEU A 3 8.65 0.76 13.35
N PRO A 4 9.51 1.28 14.24
CA PRO A 4 10.30 0.47 15.16
C PRO A 4 9.48 -0.56 15.96
N ASP A 5 8.27 -0.19 16.39
CA ASP A 5 7.38 -1.04 17.21
C ASP A 5 6.11 -1.48 16.47
N HIS A 6 5.99 -1.22 15.17
CA HIS A 6 4.76 -1.49 14.43
C HIS A 6 4.99 -1.73 12.94
N THR A 7 4.67 -2.95 12.50
CA THR A 7 4.52 -3.27 11.07
C THR A 7 3.04 -3.24 10.72
N CYS A 8 2.65 -2.40 9.75
CA CYS A 8 1.26 -2.34 9.33
C CYS A 8 0.86 -3.64 8.61
N PRO A 9 -0.13 -4.38 9.12
CA PRO A 9 -0.53 -5.67 8.54
C PRO A 9 -1.14 -5.51 7.15
N PHE A 10 -1.83 -4.40 6.88
CA PHE A 10 -2.44 -4.12 5.57
C PHE A 10 -1.39 -3.90 4.49
N GLY A 11 -0.25 -3.27 4.80
CA GLY A 11 0.85 -3.12 3.86
C GLY A 11 1.48 -4.47 3.49
N VAL A 12 1.66 -5.35 4.47
CA VAL A 12 2.15 -6.71 4.25
C VAL A 12 1.17 -7.50 3.37
N ARG A 13 -0.12 -7.44 3.68
CA ARG A 13 -1.18 -8.11 2.90
C ARG A 13 -1.21 -7.61 1.46
N ALA A 14 -1.22 -6.29 1.24
CA ALA A 14 -1.23 -5.70 -0.10
C ALA A 14 -0.02 -6.16 -0.94
N LYS A 15 1.18 -6.15 -0.35
CA LYS A 15 2.39 -6.66 -1.00
C LYS A 15 2.26 -8.14 -1.39
N GLN A 16 1.75 -8.97 -0.49
CA GLN A 16 1.55 -10.40 -0.76
C GLN A 16 0.54 -10.65 -1.89
N MET A 17 -0.57 -9.91 -1.91
CA MET A 17 -1.58 -10.02 -2.99
C MET A 17 -0.98 -9.67 -4.35
N LEU A 18 -0.24 -8.56 -4.45
CA LEU A 18 0.44 -8.17 -5.69
C LEU A 18 1.47 -9.21 -6.13
N GLN A 19 2.26 -9.76 -5.20
CA GLN A 19 3.25 -10.79 -5.53
C GLN A 19 2.59 -12.10 -5.98
N ALA A 20 1.45 -12.48 -5.39
CA ALA A 20 0.69 -13.67 -5.78
C ALA A 20 0.14 -13.56 -7.22
N GLU A 21 -0.24 -12.36 -7.62
CA GLU A 21 -0.70 -12.03 -8.98
C GLU A 21 0.45 -11.81 -9.98
N GLY A 22 1.70 -12.02 -9.55
CA GLY A 22 2.89 -11.95 -10.42
C GLY A 22 3.45 -10.56 -10.66
N TYR A 23 2.99 -9.53 -9.93
CA TYR A 23 3.54 -8.19 -10.05
C TYR A 23 4.93 -8.09 -9.40
N THR A 24 5.79 -7.28 -10.02
CA THR A 24 7.01 -6.78 -9.36
C THR A 24 6.62 -5.60 -8.49
N VAL A 25 6.83 -5.72 -7.17
CA VAL A 25 6.44 -4.69 -6.19
C VAL A 25 7.64 -3.87 -5.78
N ASP A 26 7.58 -2.56 -6.02
CA ASP A 26 8.46 -1.59 -5.40
C ASP A 26 7.86 -1.13 -4.06
N ASP A 27 8.48 -1.55 -2.95
CA ASP A 27 7.95 -1.35 -1.60
C ASP A 27 8.54 -0.08 -0.97
N GLN A 28 7.80 1.03 -1.10
CA GLN A 28 8.15 2.34 -0.54
C GLN A 28 7.81 2.41 0.96
N ILE A 29 8.67 1.85 1.79
CA ILE A 29 8.44 1.73 3.23
C ILE A 29 8.63 3.06 3.95
N LEU A 30 7.53 3.60 4.50
CA LEU A 30 7.53 4.70 5.46
C LEU A 30 8.01 4.20 6.84
N ARG A 31 9.06 4.82 7.39
CA ARG A 31 9.81 4.32 8.56
C ARG A 31 9.57 5.12 9.83
N THR A 32 9.10 6.36 9.72
CA THR A 32 8.77 7.21 10.87
C THR A 32 7.33 7.70 10.81
N ARG A 33 6.81 8.16 11.95
CA ARG A 33 5.47 8.77 11.99
C ARG A 33 5.40 10.04 11.13
N ALA A 34 6.47 10.83 11.13
CA ALA A 34 6.56 12.03 10.30
C ALA A 34 6.50 11.69 8.80
N ASP A 35 7.16 10.61 8.36
CA ASP A 35 7.07 10.16 6.96
C ASP A 35 5.63 9.75 6.60
N VAL A 36 4.93 9.08 7.53
CA VAL A 36 3.54 8.67 7.34
C VAL A 36 2.63 9.88 7.22
N ASP A 37 2.74 10.84 8.13
CA ASP A 37 1.91 12.04 8.13
C ASP A 37 2.21 12.92 6.90
N ALA A 38 3.49 13.07 6.51
CA ALA A 38 3.89 13.80 5.31
C ALA A 38 3.36 13.14 4.04
N TYR A 39 3.49 11.81 3.92
CA TYR A 39 2.98 11.06 2.80
C TYR A 39 1.46 11.17 2.67
N MET A 40 0.75 11.02 3.78
CA MET A 40 -0.71 11.16 3.82
C MET A 40 -1.15 12.56 3.37
N ALA A 41 -0.46 13.61 3.83
CA ALA A 41 -0.74 14.98 3.44
C ALA A 41 -0.43 15.25 1.95
N GLU A 42 0.69 14.76 1.44
CA GLU A 42 1.11 14.92 0.04
C GLU A 42 0.15 14.23 -0.93
N GLN A 43 -0.28 13.01 -0.58
CA GLN A 43 -1.18 12.22 -1.43
C GLN A 43 -2.66 12.56 -1.22
N GLY A 44 -3.00 13.37 -0.20
CA GLY A 44 -4.38 13.69 0.15
C GLY A 44 -5.17 12.47 0.62
N VAL A 45 -4.55 11.59 1.41
CA VAL A 45 -5.13 10.34 1.89
C VAL A 45 -5.08 10.27 3.41
N GLU A 46 -6.00 9.53 4.03
CA GLU A 46 -6.07 9.41 5.50
C GLU A 46 -5.48 8.09 6.01
N THR A 47 -5.12 7.17 5.12
CA THR A 47 -4.69 5.81 5.48
C THR A 47 -3.52 5.35 4.63
N THR A 48 -2.74 4.42 5.19
CA THR A 48 -1.76 3.62 4.44
C THR A 48 -2.04 2.14 4.68
N PRO A 49 -1.69 1.23 3.75
CA PRO A 49 -0.95 1.44 2.50
C PRO A 49 -1.76 2.19 1.44
N GLN A 50 -1.05 2.71 0.45
CA GLN A 50 -1.62 3.16 -0.82
C GLN A 50 -0.95 2.37 -1.93
N VAL A 51 -1.74 1.81 -2.83
CA VAL A 51 -1.31 0.94 -3.91
C VAL A 51 -1.46 1.66 -5.24
N PHE A 52 -0.43 1.57 -6.06
CA PHE A 52 -0.41 2.08 -7.43
C PHE A 52 0.00 0.94 -8.36
N ILE A 53 -0.68 0.80 -9.49
CA ILE A 53 -0.36 -0.18 -10.54
C ILE A 53 -0.26 0.60 -11.84
N ASP A 54 0.86 0.47 -12.55
CA ASP A 54 1.15 1.19 -13.81
C ASP A 54 0.97 2.72 -13.72
N GLY A 55 1.21 3.30 -12.55
CA GLY A 55 1.06 4.73 -12.27
C GLY A 55 -0.36 5.17 -11.91
N GLU A 56 -1.35 4.28 -11.97
CA GLU A 56 -2.72 4.55 -11.52
C GLU A 56 -2.89 4.20 -10.05
N ARG A 57 -3.53 5.10 -9.29
CA ARG A 57 -3.84 4.86 -7.87
C ARG A 57 -5.04 3.92 -7.76
N ILE A 58 -4.80 2.74 -7.19
CA ILE A 58 -5.84 1.76 -6.89
C ILE A 58 -6.54 2.09 -5.56
N GLY A 59 -5.77 2.53 -4.56
CA GLY A 59 -6.29 2.87 -3.23
C GLY A 59 -5.64 2.08 -2.10
N GLY A 60 -6.42 1.72 -1.09
CA GLY A 60 -5.96 0.95 0.06
C GLY A 60 -5.84 -0.55 -0.21
N SER A 61 -5.60 -1.33 0.85
CA SER A 61 -5.53 -2.78 0.75
C SER A 61 -6.85 -3.42 0.30
N ASP A 62 -7.99 -2.89 0.75
CA ASP A 62 -9.31 -3.45 0.40
C ASP A 62 -9.69 -3.10 -1.05
N ASP A 63 -9.34 -1.89 -1.51
CA ASP A 63 -9.51 -1.48 -2.91
C ASP A 63 -8.68 -2.37 -3.85
N LEU A 64 -7.45 -2.70 -3.45
CA LEU A 64 -6.60 -3.63 -4.18
C LEU A 64 -7.23 -5.04 -4.26
N GLU A 65 -7.76 -5.56 -3.16
CA GLU A 65 -8.43 -6.86 -3.16
C GLU A 65 -9.61 -6.88 -4.14
N ALA A 66 -10.45 -5.84 -4.11
CA ALA A 66 -11.55 -5.69 -5.05
C ALA A 66 -11.07 -5.58 -6.51
N TYR A 67 -10.00 -4.81 -6.76
CA TYR A 67 -9.40 -4.65 -8.08
C TYR A 67 -8.90 -5.97 -8.66
N LEU A 68 -8.19 -6.77 -7.86
CA LEU A 68 -7.68 -8.07 -8.30
C LEU A 68 -8.80 -9.08 -8.52
N ALA A 69 -9.81 -9.11 -7.63
CA ALA A 69 -10.97 -9.98 -7.78
C ALA A 69 -11.78 -9.69 -9.06
N ALA A 70 -11.84 -8.43 -9.51
CA ALA A 70 -12.54 -8.05 -10.73
C ALA A 70 -11.77 -8.40 -12.03
N ARG A 71 -10.50 -8.81 -11.94
CA ARG A 71 -9.64 -9.15 -13.09
C ARG A 71 -9.64 -10.64 -13.45
N GLY A 72 -10.22 -11.51 -12.61
CA GLY A 72 -10.40 -12.95 -12.86
C GLY A 72 -11.79 -13.29 -13.35
#